data_AF-A0A4S8M8K0-F1
#
_entry.id   AF-A0A4S8M8K0-F1
#
_cell.length_a   1.000
_cell.length_b   1.000
_cell.length_c   1.000
_cell.angle_alpha   90.00
_cell.angle_beta   90.00
_cell.angle_gamma   90.00
#
_symmetry.space_group_name_H-M   'P 1'
#
loop_
_entity.id
_entity.type
_entity.pdbx_description
1 polymer ?
#
loop_
_entity_poly.entity_id
_entity_poly.type
_entity_poly.pdbx_seq_one_letter_code
_entity_poly.pdbx_strand_id
1 'polypeptide(L)'
;MTDQPWLNASFDQRKLAKQLFFIPKQARNKLLPNRSHSIWDALTLKLPTITSSRISTVTALSAFFSHEPAITSLENQFDTLRKLPLPNADIIHRLQRYSRDAWMNGVQSVCYAHLSGESTPFPLWVITWWDSVLRHLQSVDKPWQHIHTWLTNTRQNHSNHNLRMEADIAYHQLQSVSFMMVKEGFTDRLPIHSLWRLLGNNWMNDTVVDTLLEVLKMTVETDDGMTARYIVCGTKVTQKLVDIFTDTEGVKVDAPAAYNRCQWLHNIGEDIFRNGKELVTVAHLGKLPYKGEKDGMDHWVPLVVNGKGAEFLYGDSLCEEKRRVMPPRLWSAYTQWKEMHTWQSFSVNQLPITEQNDSFSCGVFAFNAVEVYVRLFEVELLRSSEAACLRLQMVTKVIDICKRMGTDESASSSSEPSEILLGHLQTTSSKLCPPPPENGLLLTPLHPL
;
A
#
# COMPACT_ATOMS: atom_id res chain seq x y z
N MET A 1 -39.69 0.73 -7.94
CA MET A 1 -38.65 0.18 -8.84
C MET A 1 -38.47 1.18 -9.96
N THR A 2 -37.46 2.04 -9.88
CA THR A 2 -37.11 2.93 -10.99
C THR A 2 -36.45 2.07 -12.07
N ASP A 3 -37.03 2.02 -13.27
CA ASP A 3 -36.35 1.45 -14.44
C ASP A 3 -34.93 2.01 -14.51
N GLN A 4 -33.93 1.14 -14.64
CA GLN A 4 -32.54 1.51 -14.87
C GLN A 4 -32.25 1.27 -16.37
N PRO A 5 -32.38 2.29 -17.24
CA PRO A 5 -32.26 2.12 -18.68
C PRO A 5 -30.93 1.47 -19.09
N TRP A 6 -29.85 1.74 -18.33
CA TRP A 6 -28.54 1.16 -18.59
C TRP A 6 -28.51 -0.37 -18.49
N LEU A 7 -29.29 -0.99 -17.59
CA LEU A 7 -29.32 -2.45 -17.47
C LEU A 7 -29.80 -3.12 -18.75
N ASN A 8 -30.71 -2.44 -19.48
CA ASN A 8 -31.29 -2.89 -20.74
C ASN A 8 -30.54 -2.35 -21.97
N ALA A 9 -29.41 -1.64 -21.80
CA ALA A 9 -28.66 -1.08 -22.91
C ALA A 9 -28.07 -2.17 -23.82
N SER A 10 -28.20 -1.98 -25.13
CA SER A 10 -27.65 -2.86 -26.16
C SER A 10 -26.12 -2.87 -26.14
N PHE A 11 -25.51 -3.85 -26.81
CA PHE A 11 -24.05 -3.91 -26.95
C PHE A 11 -23.47 -2.65 -27.60
N ASP A 12 -24.10 -2.15 -28.67
CA ASP A 12 -23.64 -0.95 -29.37
C ASP A 12 -23.78 0.30 -28.50
N GLN A 13 -24.87 0.43 -27.74
CA GLN A 13 -25.03 1.51 -26.77
C GLN A 13 -23.93 1.47 -25.71
N ARG A 14 -23.60 0.29 -25.18
CA ARG A 14 -22.51 0.14 -24.20
C ARG A 14 -21.15 0.52 -24.79
N LYS A 15 -20.90 0.18 -26.05
CA LYS A 15 -19.67 0.54 -26.78
C LYS A 15 -19.57 2.05 -27.00
N LEU A 16 -20.65 2.71 -27.41
CA LEU A 16 -20.71 4.16 -27.60
C LEU A 16 -20.53 4.92 -26.28
N ALA A 17 -21.23 4.52 -25.22
CA ALA A 17 -21.03 5.08 -23.88
C ALA A 17 -19.56 4.97 -23.45
N LYS A 18 -18.94 3.80 -23.64
CA LYS A 18 -17.52 3.61 -23.31
C LYS A 18 -16.62 4.62 -24.03
N GLN A 19 -16.90 4.92 -25.31
CA GLN A 19 -16.15 5.93 -26.07
C GLN A 19 -16.38 7.35 -25.55
N LEU A 20 -17.63 7.73 -25.27
CA LEU A 20 -17.99 9.06 -24.77
C LEU A 20 -17.40 9.39 -23.40
N PHE A 21 -17.27 8.38 -22.54
CA PHE A 21 -16.68 8.53 -21.20
C PHE A 21 -15.15 8.28 -21.19
N PHE A 22 -14.53 7.95 -22.32
CA PHE A 22 -13.09 7.74 -22.40
C PHE A 22 -12.35 9.07 -22.51
N ILE A 23 -11.37 9.30 -21.63
CA ILE A 23 -10.55 10.53 -21.66
C ILE A 23 -9.72 10.54 -22.96
N PRO A 24 -9.89 11.54 -23.85
CA PRO A 24 -9.11 11.64 -25.08
C PRO A 24 -7.60 11.67 -24.79
N LYS A 25 -6.78 11.06 -25.66
CA LYS A 25 -5.31 10.99 -25.49
C LYS A 25 -4.68 12.38 -25.30
N GLN A 26 -5.13 13.38 -26.06
CA GLN A 26 -4.66 14.76 -25.93
C GLN A 26 -4.99 15.36 -24.56
N ALA A 27 -6.21 15.12 -24.06
CA ALA A 27 -6.65 15.57 -22.73
C ALA A 27 -5.86 14.87 -21.63
N ARG A 28 -5.67 13.56 -21.73
CA ARG A 28 -4.85 12.76 -20.80
C ARG A 28 -3.43 13.33 -20.71
N ASN A 29 -2.78 13.56 -21.83
CA ASN A 29 -1.39 14.05 -21.87
C ASN A 29 -1.24 15.50 -21.36
N LYS A 30 -2.27 16.34 -21.51
CA LYS A 30 -2.23 17.75 -21.09
C LYS A 30 -2.76 18.00 -19.67
N LEU A 31 -3.66 17.15 -19.16
CA LEU A 31 -4.36 17.36 -17.88
C LEU A 31 -3.97 16.40 -16.77
N LEU A 32 -3.25 15.32 -17.08
CA LEU A 32 -2.76 14.36 -16.09
C LEU A 32 -1.24 14.24 -16.19
N PRO A 33 -0.53 13.88 -15.10
CA PRO A 33 0.89 13.62 -15.16
C PRO A 33 1.20 12.53 -16.19
N ASN A 34 2.22 12.75 -17.02
CA ASN A 34 2.66 11.74 -17.97
C ASN A 34 3.15 10.52 -17.19
N ARG A 35 2.77 9.32 -17.62
CA ARG A 35 3.20 8.07 -16.98
C ARG A 35 4.72 7.91 -16.99
N SER A 36 5.46 8.57 -17.86
CA SER A 36 6.93 8.56 -17.86
C SER A 36 7.57 9.53 -16.87
N HIS A 37 6.79 10.45 -16.28
CA HIS A 37 7.31 11.41 -15.30
C HIS A 37 7.82 10.70 -14.06
N SER A 38 8.85 11.30 -13.44
CA SER A 38 9.27 10.88 -12.11
C SER A 38 8.21 11.20 -11.06
N ILE A 39 8.39 10.68 -9.85
CA ILE A 39 7.53 11.07 -8.72
C ILE A 39 7.59 12.59 -8.51
N TRP A 40 8.77 13.18 -8.60
CA TRP A 40 8.94 14.63 -8.40
C TRP A 40 8.29 15.44 -9.51
N ASP A 41 8.48 15.05 -10.77
CA ASP A 41 7.84 15.73 -11.90
C ASP A 41 6.31 15.64 -11.82
N ALA A 42 5.77 14.51 -11.37
CA ALA A 42 4.33 14.35 -11.17
C ALA A 42 3.77 15.35 -10.15
N LEU A 43 4.50 15.64 -9.06
CA LEU A 43 4.12 16.63 -8.04
C LEU A 43 4.20 18.08 -8.53
N THR A 44 4.97 18.37 -9.59
CA THR A 44 5.05 19.74 -10.15
C THR A 44 3.81 20.12 -10.94
N LEU A 45 3.02 19.15 -11.40
CA LEU A 45 1.81 19.42 -12.16
C LEU A 45 0.73 20.00 -11.25
N LYS A 46 0.33 21.25 -11.51
CA LYS A 46 -0.78 21.88 -10.80
C LYS A 46 -2.10 21.22 -11.20
N LEU A 47 -2.59 20.34 -10.33
CA LEU A 47 -3.91 19.73 -10.46
C LEU A 47 -4.99 20.61 -9.82
N PRO A 48 -6.25 20.54 -10.30
CA PRO A 48 -7.35 21.26 -9.68
C PRO A 48 -7.58 20.84 -8.23
N THR A 49 -8.02 21.79 -7.41
CA THR A 49 -8.37 21.53 -6.00
C THR A 49 -9.71 20.80 -5.88
N ILE A 50 -9.97 20.16 -4.73
CA ILE A 50 -11.26 19.51 -4.45
C ILE A 50 -12.15 20.49 -3.68
N THR A 51 -13.39 20.66 -4.12
CA THR A 51 -14.38 21.48 -3.42
C THR A 51 -14.68 20.90 -2.03
N SER A 52 -14.63 21.75 -1.00
CA SER A 52 -14.98 21.35 0.36
C SER A 52 -16.43 20.87 0.46
N SER A 53 -16.66 19.76 1.18
CA SER A 53 -18.00 19.20 1.40
C SER A 53 -18.97 20.20 2.06
N ARG A 54 -18.46 21.18 2.79
CA ARG A 54 -19.27 22.20 3.48
C ARG A 54 -19.93 23.23 2.56
N ILE A 55 -19.43 23.37 1.33
CA ILE A 55 -19.85 24.45 0.41
C ILE A 55 -20.86 23.95 -0.63
N SER A 56 -21.01 22.63 -0.80
CA SER A 56 -21.88 22.10 -1.85
C SER A 56 -23.35 22.15 -1.44
N THR A 57 -24.11 23.06 -2.06
CA THR A 57 -25.56 23.19 -1.92
C THR A 57 -26.34 22.28 -2.89
N VAL A 58 -25.63 21.65 -3.84
CA VAL A 58 -26.26 20.85 -4.90
C VAL A 58 -26.59 19.45 -4.39
N THR A 59 -27.87 19.16 -4.27
CA THR A 59 -28.37 17.86 -3.83
C THR A 59 -28.67 16.92 -5.00
N ALA A 60 -29.10 17.46 -6.14
CA ALA A 60 -29.53 16.67 -7.30
C ALA A 60 -28.39 16.43 -8.31
N LEU A 61 -28.10 15.16 -8.62
CA LEU A 61 -27.08 14.78 -9.61
C LEU A 61 -27.45 15.23 -11.03
N SER A 62 -28.75 15.32 -11.35
CA SER A 62 -29.23 15.78 -12.65
C SER A 62 -28.79 17.21 -12.97
N ALA A 63 -28.56 18.05 -11.96
CA ALA A 63 -28.08 19.42 -12.16
C ALA A 63 -26.68 19.47 -12.83
N PHE A 64 -25.90 18.39 -12.73
CA PHE A 64 -24.60 18.27 -13.39
C PHE A 64 -24.71 17.92 -14.87
N PHE A 65 -25.89 17.62 -15.43
CA PHE A 65 -26.01 17.19 -16.82
C PHE A 65 -26.80 18.20 -17.64
N SER A 66 -26.42 18.33 -18.92
CA SER A 66 -27.15 19.14 -19.89
C SER A 66 -27.42 18.34 -21.17
N HIS A 67 -28.56 18.64 -21.79
CA HIS A 67 -28.90 18.14 -23.12
C HIS A 67 -28.19 18.91 -24.24
N GLU A 68 -27.60 20.06 -23.92
CA GLU A 68 -26.79 20.82 -24.87
C GLU A 68 -25.43 20.14 -25.09
N PRO A 69 -24.90 20.09 -26.32
CA PRO A 69 -23.56 19.58 -26.57
C PRO A 69 -22.49 20.53 -26.03
N ALA A 70 -21.29 20.03 -25.78
CA ALA A 70 -20.15 20.87 -25.44
C ALA A 70 -19.72 21.71 -26.67
N ILE A 71 -19.71 23.05 -26.53
CA ILE A 71 -19.54 23.99 -27.67
C ILE A 71 -18.07 24.37 -27.88
N THR A 72 -17.26 24.33 -26.81
CA THR A 72 -15.90 24.89 -26.83
C THR A 72 -14.90 23.93 -27.49
N SER A 73 -13.93 24.47 -28.24
CA SER A 73 -12.80 23.68 -28.73
C SER A 73 -12.06 22.99 -27.58
N LEU A 74 -11.54 21.78 -27.82
CA LEU A 74 -10.91 20.96 -26.80
C LEU A 74 -9.72 21.67 -26.12
N GLU A 75 -8.96 22.49 -26.86
CA GLU A 75 -7.80 23.21 -26.32
C GLU A 75 -8.18 24.29 -25.32
N ASN A 76 -9.22 25.08 -25.63
CA ASN A 76 -9.73 26.12 -24.73
C ASN A 76 -10.34 25.50 -23.46
N GLN A 77 -10.87 24.28 -23.55
CA GLN A 77 -11.38 23.56 -22.37
C GLN A 77 -10.27 23.19 -21.38
N PHE A 78 -9.04 22.91 -21.85
CA PHE A 78 -7.97 22.45 -20.95
C PHE A 78 -7.57 23.49 -19.91
N ASP A 79 -7.43 24.74 -20.31
CA ASP A 79 -7.06 25.82 -19.38
C ASP A 79 -8.17 26.11 -18.38
N THR A 80 -9.43 25.98 -18.80
CA THR A 80 -10.59 26.09 -17.93
C THR A 80 -10.63 24.94 -16.92
N LEU A 81 -10.52 23.69 -17.38
CA LEU A 81 -10.55 22.50 -16.53
C LEU A 81 -9.46 22.52 -15.46
N ARG A 82 -8.25 23.02 -15.76
CA ARG A 82 -7.17 23.15 -14.75
C ARG A 82 -7.50 24.12 -13.62
N LYS A 83 -8.34 25.13 -13.88
CA LYS A 83 -8.69 26.19 -12.92
C LYS A 83 -9.93 25.85 -12.10
N LEU A 84 -10.84 25.06 -12.65
CA LEU A 84 -12.10 24.74 -11.99
C LEU A 84 -11.91 23.64 -10.93
N PRO A 85 -12.32 23.88 -9.66
CA PRO A 85 -12.19 22.87 -8.62
C PRO A 85 -13.10 21.67 -8.88
N LEU A 86 -12.61 20.48 -8.56
CA LEU A 86 -13.35 19.23 -8.67
C LEU A 86 -14.55 19.22 -7.71
N PRO A 87 -15.64 18.50 -8.05
CA PRO A 87 -16.62 18.10 -7.05
C PRO A 87 -15.95 17.25 -5.95
N ASN A 88 -16.58 17.10 -4.79
CA ASN A 88 -16.06 16.22 -3.75
C ASN A 88 -16.13 14.73 -4.19
N ALA A 89 -15.37 13.87 -3.50
CA ALA A 89 -15.25 12.45 -3.84
C ALA A 89 -16.59 11.70 -3.91
N ASP A 90 -17.52 11.97 -2.98
CA ASP A 90 -18.84 11.33 -2.97
C ASP A 90 -19.63 11.69 -4.23
N ILE A 91 -19.66 12.97 -4.60
CA ILE A 91 -20.34 13.44 -5.81
C ILE A 91 -19.71 12.81 -7.04
N ILE A 92 -18.38 12.79 -7.16
CA ILE A 92 -17.70 12.17 -8.32
C ILE A 92 -18.10 10.69 -8.46
N HIS A 93 -18.06 9.91 -7.38
CA HIS A 93 -18.45 8.49 -7.42
C HIS A 93 -19.93 8.30 -7.78
N ARG A 94 -20.81 9.15 -7.27
CA ARG A 94 -22.25 9.11 -7.60
C ARG A 94 -22.49 9.49 -9.05
N LEU A 95 -21.79 10.50 -9.58
CA LEU A 95 -21.86 10.89 -10.97
C LEU A 95 -21.35 9.77 -11.89
N GLN A 96 -20.26 9.07 -11.54
CA GLN A 96 -19.80 7.91 -12.31
C GLN A 96 -20.83 6.79 -12.43
N ARG A 97 -21.60 6.55 -11.36
CA ARG A 97 -22.68 5.54 -11.38
C ARG A 97 -23.89 6.01 -12.18
N TYR A 98 -24.27 7.28 -12.00
CA TYR A 98 -25.47 7.87 -12.61
C TYR A 98 -25.30 8.26 -14.08
N SER A 99 -24.07 8.56 -14.54
CA SER A 99 -23.81 9.15 -15.85
C SER A 99 -24.29 8.30 -17.03
N ARG A 100 -24.30 6.98 -16.89
CA ARG A 100 -24.76 6.05 -17.92
C ARG A 100 -26.28 6.10 -18.12
N ASP A 101 -27.03 6.16 -17.02
CA ASP A 101 -28.48 6.33 -17.08
C ASP A 101 -28.83 7.72 -17.62
N ALA A 102 -28.10 8.76 -17.18
CA ALA A 102 -28.28 10.10 -17.71
C ALA A 102 -28.06 10.16 -19.23
N TRP A 103 -26.98 9.53 -19.73
CA TRP A 103 -26.70 9.44 -21.17
C TRP A 103 -27.79 8.70 -21.95
N MET A 104 -28.30 7.58 -21.42
CA MET A 104 -29.43 6.87 -22.02
C MET A 104 -30.70 7.73 -22.10
N ASN A 105 -30.85 8.71 -21.20
CA ASN A 105 -31.93 9.69 -21.21
C ASN A 105 -31.64 10.90 -22.11
N GLY A 106 -30.60 10.86 -22.95
CA GLY A 106 -30.33 11.87 -23.97
C GLY A 106 -29.51 13.07 -23.50
N VAL A 107 -28.87 13.02 -22.34
CA VAL A 107 -27.91 14.07 -21.96
C VAL A 107 -26.65 13.96 -22.81
N GLN A 108 -26.05 15.11 -23.16
CA GLN A 108 -24.91 15.18 -24.08
C GLN A 108 -23.64 15.75 -23.43
N SER A 109 -23.78 16.44 -22.31
CA SER A 109 -22.67 17.11 -21.62
C SER A 109 -22.84 17.10 -20.10
N VAL A 110 -21.78 17.51 -19.41
CA VAL A 110 -21.71 17.70 -17.96
C VAL A 110 -21.36 19.16 -17.63
N CYS A 111 -21.94 19.71 -16.58
CA CYS A 111 -21.72 21.07 -16.09
C CYS A 111 -21.11 21.04 -14.68
N TYR A 112 -20.45 22.14 -14.29
CA TYR A 112 -19.91 22.33 -12.94
C TYR A 112 -20.99 22.85 -11.98
N ALA A 113 -22.07 22.08 -11.79
CA ALA A 113 -23.24 22.52 -11.04
C ALA A 113 -22.93 22.96 -9.59
N HIS A 114 -21.87 22.42 -8.98
CA HIS A 114 -21.43 22.81 -7.64
C HIS A 114 -20.81 24.21 -7.55
N LEU A 115 -20.58 24.87 -8.68
CA LEU A 115 -20.07 26.24 -8.77
C LEU A 115 -21.20 27.20 -9.15
N SER A 116 -21.37 28.25 -8.36
CA SER A 116 -22.38 29.27 -8.64
C SER A 116 -22.02 30.04 -9.91
N GLY A 117 -22.93 30.06 -10.89
CA GLY A 117 -22.79 30.85 -12.11
C GLY A 117 -22.05 30.14 -13.27
N GLU A 118 -21.51 28.94 -13.06
CA GLU A 118 -20.82 28.19 -14.12
C GLU A 118 -21.77 27.19 -14.79
N SER A 119 -22.36 27.58 -15.92
CA SER A 119 -23.26 26.71 -16.70
C SER A 119 -22.62 26.16 -17.98
N THR A 120 -21.30 26.30 -18.14
CA THR A 120 -20.60 25.87 -19.35
C THR A 120 -20.71 24.34 -19.53
N PRO A 121 -21.23 23.85 -20.67
CA PRO A 121 -21.31 22.42 -20.94
C PRO A 121 -19.94 21.86 -21.35
N PHE A 122 -19.51 20.80 -20.66
CA PHE A 122 -18.29 20.06 -20.94
C PHE A 122 -18.59 18.64 -21.45
N PRO A 123 -17.68 18.01 -22.21
CA PRO A 123 -17.88 16.64 -22.66
C PRO A 123 -18.02 15.65 -21.49
N LEU A 124 -18.81 14.58 -21.70
CA LEU A 124 -19.08 13.56 -20.67
C LEU A 124 -17.83 12.86 -20.11
N TRP A 125 -16.72 12.78 -20.87
CA TRP A 125 -15.45 12.22 -20.39
C TRP A 125 -14.84 12.98 -19.21
N VAL A 126 -15.26 14.23 -18.97
CA VAL A 126 -14.80 15.04 -17.83
C VAL A 126 -15.11 14.37 -16.48
N ILE A 127 -16.20 13.60 -16.38
CA ILE A 127 -16.52 12.81 -15.17
C ILE A 127 -15.43 11.76 -14.89
N THR A 128 -14.97 11.06 -15.93
CA THR A 128 -13.87 10.07 -15.82
C THR A 128 -12.54 10.74 -15.50
N TRP A 129 -12.31 11.95 -16.03
CA TRP A 129 -11.14 12.73 -15.71
C TRP A 129 -11.15 13.20 -14.24
N TRP A 130 -12.27 13.70 -13.72
CA TRP A 130 -12.40 14.08 -12.30
C TRP A 130 -12.01 12.93 -11.37
N ASP A 131 -12.51 11.72 -11.63
CA ASP A 131 -12.13 10.54 -10.86
C ASP A 131 -10.65 10.17 -11.00
N SER A 132 -10.08 10.34 -12.19
CA SER A 132 -8.66 10.08 -12.43
C SER A 132 -7.76 11.06 -11.67
N VAL A 133 -8.12 12.36 -11.66
CA VAL A 133 -7.43 13.39 -10.86
C VAL A 133 -7.62 13.12 -9.38
N LEU A 134 -8.83 12.80 -8.92
CA LEU A 134 -9.11 12.47 -7.52
C LEU A 134 -8.24 11.32 -7.03
N ARG A 135 -8.16 10.23 -7.81
CA ARG A 135 -7.30 9.09 -7.48
C ARG A 135 -5.83 9.49 -7.43
N HIS A 136 -5.35 10.27 -8.39
CA HIS A 136 -3.96 10.76 -8.39
C HIS A 136 -3.66 11.62 -7.14
N LEU A 137 -4.54 12.57 -6.82
CA LEU A 137 -4.42 13.43 -5.64
C LEU A 137 -4.34 12.62 -4.34
N GLN A 138 -5.10 11.52 -4.25
CA GLN A 138 -5.16 10.67 -3.06
C GLN A 138 -4.01 9.67 -2.96
N SER A 139 -3.62 9.03 -4.07
CA SER A 139 -2.65 7.92 -4.06
C SER A 139 -1.22 8.35 -4.34
N VAL A 140 -1.02 9.51 -4.97
CA VAL A 140 0.29 10.04 -5.34
C VAL A 140 0.53 11.38 -4.67
N ASP A 141 -0.26 12.39 -5.01
CA ASP A 141 0.06 13.78 -4.69
C ASP A 141 0.13 14.02 -3.17
N LYS A 142 -0.96 13.75 -2.45
CA LYS A 142 -1.05 14.01 -1.01
C LYS A 142 0.01 13.25 -0.20
N PRO A 143 0.21 11.93 -0.35
CA PRO A 143 1.24 11.23 0.41
C PRO A 143 2.66 11.69 0.06
N TRP A 144 2.95 11.92 -1.23
CA TRP A 144 4.30 12.26 -1.66
C TRP A 144 4.68 13.71 -1.42
N GLN A 145 3.74 14.65 -1.31
CA GLN A 145 4.03 16.02 -0.85
C GLN A 145 4.66 16.00 0.55
N HIS A 146 4.09 15.22 1.48
CA HIS A 146 4.66 15.05 2.82
C HIS A 146 6.04 14.40 2.79
N ILE A 147 6.20 13.33 2.00
CA ILE A 147 7.50 12.65 1.83
C ILE A 147 8.55 13.58 1.20
N HIS A 148 8.17 14.38 0.22
CA HIS A 148 9.06 15.33 -0.43
C HIS A 148 9.60 16.34 0.59
N THR A 149 8.72 16.96 1.40
CA THR A 149 9.14 17.86 2.50
C THR A 149 10.06 17.15 3.49
N TRP A 150 9.71 15.92 3.91
CA TRP A 150 10.54 15.14 4.82
C TRP A 150 11.93 14.83 4.25
N LEU A 151 12.01 14.41 2.99
CA LEU A 151 13.28 14.15 2.30
C LEU A 151 14.11 15.43 2.15
N THR A 152 13.51 16.54 1.73
CA THR A 152 14.22 17.82 1.60
C THR A 152 14.82 18.25 2.94
N ASN A 153 14.05 18.18 4.02
CA ASN A 153 14.54 18.51 5.36
C ASN A 153 15.66 17.57 5.81
N THR A 154 15.50 16.27 5.55
CA THR A 154 16.49 15.25 5.90
C THR A 154 17.82 15.46 5.16
N ARG A 155 17.77 15.83 3.89
CA ARG A 155 18.95 16.17 3.06
C ARG A 155 19.66 17.44 3.54
N GLN A 156 18.92 18.37 4.13
CA GLN A 156 19.47 19.62 4.68
C GLN A 156 19.96 19.46 6.12
N ASN A 157 19.69 18.32 6.78
CA ASN A 157 20.11 18.10 8.15
C ASN A 157 21.62 17.77 8.23
N HIS A 158 22.40 18.68 8.80
CA HIS A 158 23.84 18.52 8.97
C HIS A 158 24.25 17.69 10.19
N SER A 159 23.33 17.38 11.11
CA SER A 159 23.67 16.66 12.36
C SER A 159 23.87 15.15 12.17
N ASN A 160 23.35 14.57 11.09
CA ASN A 160 23.43 13.14 10.81
C ASN A 160 23.89 12.89 9.37
N HIS A 161 25.20 12.74 9.21
CA HIS A 161 25.84 12.56 7.91
C HIS A 161 25.30 11.34 7.14
N ASN A 162 25.14 10.20 7.82
CA ASN A 162 24.72 8.94 7.19
C ASN A 162 23.28 9.06 6.69
N LEU A 163 22.37 9.56 7.53
CA LEU A 163 20.98 9.76 7.15
C LEU A 163 20.84 10.73 5.96
N ARG A 164 21.63 11.81 5.95
CA ARG A 164 21.66 12.76 4.84
C ARG A 164 22.08 12.10 3.54
N MET A 165 23.16 11.31 3.57
CA MET A 165 23.69 10.61 2.39
C MET A 165 22.67 9.64 1.81
N GLU A 166 22.01 8.83 2.65
CA GLU A 166 20.94 7.94 2.19
C GLU A 166 19.73 8.71 1.63
N ALA A 167 19.41 9.87 2.20
CA ALA A 167 18.33 10.70 1.71
C ALA A 167 18.65 11.32 0.34
N ASP A 168 19.90 11.71 0.09
CA ASP A 168 20.37 12.17 -1.22
C ASP A 168 20.28 11.05 -2.27
N ILE A 169 20.74 9.83 -1.92
CA ILE A 169 20.67 8.66 -2.82
C ILE A 169 19.20 8.35 -3.16
N ALA A 170 18.34 8.20 -2.16
CA ALA A 170 16.92 7.91 -2.37
C ALA A 170 16.23 9.00 -3.19
N TYR A 171 16.52 10.28 -2.92
CA TYR A 171 15.96 11.40 -3.68
C TYR A 171 16.32 11.33 -5.17
N HIS A 172 17.59 11.06 -5.49
CA HIS A 172 18.03 10.91 -6.88
C HIS A 172 17.44 9.68 -7.56
N GLN A 173 17.32 8.56 -6.85
CA GLN A 173 16.68 7.35 -7.36
C GLN A 173 15.21 7.62 -7.72
N LEU A 174 14.45 8.24 -6.82
CA LEU A 174 13.04 8.61 -7.04
C LEU A 174 12.86 9.65 -8.16
N GLN A 175 13.87 10.49 -8.41
CA GLN A 175 13.89 11.40 -9.55
C GLN A 175 14.13 10.67 -10.88
N SER A 176 14.86 9.55 -10.84
CA SER A 176 15.27 8.81 -12.04
C SER A 176 14.24 7.79 -12.54
N VAL A 177 13.20 7.49 -11.75
CA VAL A 177 12.21 6.45 -12.08
C VAL A 177 10.82 7.02 -12.27
N SER A 178 10.09 6.45 -13.23
CA SER A 178 8.68 6.77 -13.42
C SER A 178 7.87 6.45 -12.17
N PHE A 179 6.97 7.36 -11.77
CA PHE A 179 6.05 7.08 -10.64
C PHE A 179 5.08 5.92 -10.93
N MET A 180 4.92 5.56 -12.21
CA MET A 180 4.12 4.43 -12.69
C MET A 180 4.95 3.19 -13.02
N MET A 181 6.28 3.22 -12.80
CA MET A 181 7.13 2.04 -12.91
C MET A 181 6.56 0.95 -12.00
N VAL A 182 6.35 -0.24 -12.55
CA VAL A 182 5.87 -1.40 -11.81
C VAL A 182 7.01 -1.96 -10.98
N LYS A 183 6.71 -2.46 -9.78
CA LYS A 183 7.68 -3.20 -8.96
C LYS A 183 7.95 -4.59 -9.54
N GLU A 184 8.64 -4.63 -10.68
CA GLU A 184 9.02 -5.89 -11.31
C GLU A 184 9.96 -6.69 -10.41
N GLY A 185 9.73 -8.00 -10.34
CA GLY A 185 10.37 -8.91 -9.39
C GLY A 185 9.64 -9.05 -8.05
N PHE A 186 8.58 -8.28 -7.79
CA PHE A 186 7.78 -8.38 -6.57
C PHE A 186 6.38 -8.96 -6.83
N THR A 187 5.82 -9.64 -5.83
CA THR A 187 4.56 -10.38 -5.94
C THR A 187 3.35 -9.47 -6.18
N ASP A 188 3.32 -8.28 -5.57
CA ASP A 188 2.16 -7.37 -5.66
C ASP A 188 2.08 -6.59 -7.00
N ARG A 189 3.21 -6.47 -7.70
CA ARG A 189 3.41 -5.67 -8.92
C ARG A 189 2.76 -4.27 -8.84
N LEU A 190 2.73 -3.67 -7.65
CA LEU A 190 2.21 -2.32 -7.49
C LEU A 190 3.22 -1.30 -8.05
N PRO A 191 2.77 -0.10 -8.44
CA PRO A 191 3.66 0.94 -8.94
C PRO A 191 4.58 1.51 -7.85
N ILE A 192 5.75 2.02 -8.22
CA ILE A 192 6.77 2.58 -7.29
C ILE A 192 6.21 3.68 -6.40
N HIS A 193 5.23 4.48 -6.86
CA HIS A 193 4.60 5.47 -5.99
C HIS A 193 3.87 4.85 -4.78
N SER A 194 3.60 3.54 -4.75
CA SER A 194 3.04 2.86 -3.58
C SER A 194 4.03 2.78 -2.40
N LEU A 195 5.32 3.06 -2.62
CA LEU A 195 6.37 2.95 -1.61
C LEU A 195 6.40 4.11 -0.61
N TRP A 196 5.53 5.11 -0.73
CA TRP A 196 5.52 6.27 0.18
C TRP A 196 5.41 5.87 1.66
N ARG A 197 4.72 4.77 1.97
CA ARG A 197 4.57 4.24 3.34
C ARG A 197 5.87 3.74 3.96
N LEU A 198 6.86 3.39 3.14
CA LEU A 198 8.19 3.02 3.60
C LEU A 198 8.96 4.25 4.12
N LEU A 199 8.65 5.45 3.65
CA LEU A 199 9.39 6.68 3.95
C LEU A 199 8.74 7.52 5.05
N GLY A 200 9.49 8.47 5.61
CA GLY A 200 9.01 9.35 6.67
C GLY A 200 8.59 8.62 7.94
N ASN A 201 7.63 9.20 8.65
CA ASN A 201 7.08 8.67 9.90
C ASN A 201 5.80 7.85 9.65
N ASN A 202 5.71 7.21 8.48
CA ASN A 202 4.51 6.49 8.08
C ASN A 202 4.50 5.07 8.66
N TRP A 203 3.29 4.63 8.99
CA TRP A 203 3.01 3.25 9.36
C TRP A 203 3.04 2.36 8.12
N MET A 204 3.83 1.29 8.22
CA MET A 204 3.90 0.26 7.19
C MET A 204 2.63 -0.59 7.20
N ASN A 205 2.15 -0.95 6.02
CA ASN A 205 1.13 -1.98 5.85
C ASN A 205 1.77 -3.31 5.44
N ASP A 206 0.94 -4.34 5.35
CA ASP A 206 1.30 -5.69 4.88
C ASP A 206 2.09 -5.66 3.57
N THR A 207 1.66 -4.84 2.62
CA THR A 207 2.27 -4.69 1.30
C THR A 207 3.74 -4.22 1.39
N VAL A 208 4.04 -3.23 2.23
CA VAL A 208 5.41 -2.74 2.42
C VAL A 208 6.25 -3.76 3.16
N VAL A 209 5.73 -4.38 4.22
CA VAL A 209 6.47 -5.41 4.98
C VAL A 209 6.78 -6.62 4.11
N ASP A 210 5.82 -7.08 3.30
CA ASP A 210 6.00 -8.16 2.32
C ASP A 210 7.06 -7.78 1.28
N THR A 211 7.07 -6.52 0.82
CA THR A 211 8.14 -6.02 -0.09
C THR A 211 9.52 -6.16 0.56
N LEU A 212 9.68 -5.82 1.85
CA LEU A 212 10.95 -5.98 2.56
C LEU A 212 11.35 -7.46 2.72
N LEU A 213 10.38 -8.32 3.06
CA LEU A 213 10.60 -9.76 3.17
C LEU A 213 10.97 -10.39 1.82
N GLU A 214 10.41 -9.91 0.70
CA GLU A 214 10.81 -10.35 -0.64
C GLU A 214 12.25 -9.92 -0.98
N VAL A 215 12.70 -8.74 -0.54
CA VAL A 215 14.12 -8.34 -0.65
C VAL A 215 15.04 -9.30 0.13
N LEU A 216 14.65 -9.69 1.35
CA LEU A 216 15.41 -10.67 2.14
C LEU A 216 15.36 -12.06 1.49
N LYS A 217 14.20 -12.47 0.96
CA LYS A 217 14.02 -13.73 0.25
C LYS A 217 14.95 -13.82 -0.96
N MET A 218 15.00 -12.79 -1.81
CA MET A 218 15.94 -12.74 -2.94
C MET A 218 17.40 -12.85 -2.48
N THR A 219 17.74 -12.29 -1.32
CA THR A 219 19.09 -12.41 -0.75
C THR A 219 19.38 -13.85 -0.33
N VAL A 220 18.43 -14.52 0.33
CA VAL A 220 18.54 -15.94 0.71
C VAL A 220 18.65 -16.83 -0.53
N GLU A 221 17.88 -16.56 -1.58
CA GLU A 221 17.85 -17.35 -2.82
C GLU A 221 19.13 -17.22 -3.65
N THR A 222 19.96 -16.20 -3.41
CA THR A 222 21.29 -16.08 -4.06
C THR A 222 22.39 -16.91 -3.40
N ASP A 223 22.13 -17.49 -2.23
CA ASP A 223 23.08 -18.33 -1.49
C ASP A 223 22.47 -19.71 -1.22
N ASP A 224 23.07 -20.75 -1.80
CA ASP A 224 22.59 -22.13 -1.67
C ASP A 224 22.56 -22.62 -0.21
N GLY A 225 23.54 -22.19 0.60
CA GLY A 225 23.61 -22.51 2.02
C GLY A 225 22.49 -21.88 2.82
N MET A 226 22.16 -20.61 2.52
CA MET A 226 21.00 -19.94 3.11
C MET A 226 19.69 -20.56 2.64
N THR A 227 19.55 -20.89 1.35
CA THR A 227 18.33 -21.52 0.79
C THR A 227 18.06 -22.92 1.35
N ALA A 228 19.13 -23.67 1.64
CA ALA A 228 19.02 -24.97 2.31
C ALA A 228 18.50 -24.85 3.74
N ARG A 229 18.74 -23.71 4.41
CA ARG A 229 18.43 -23.48 5.82
C ARG A 229 17.14 -22.70 6.06
N TYR A 230 16.91 -21.62 5.32
CA TYR A 230 15.88 -20.64 5.61
C TYR A 230 14.72 -20.68 4.60
N ILE A 231 13.52 -20.38 5.10
CA ILE A 231 12.34 -20.08 4.30
C ILE A 231 11.86 -18.68 4.71
N VAL A 232 11.93 -17.72 3.80
CA VAL A 232 11.40 -16.37 4.03
C VAL A 232 9.98 -16.29 3.47
N CYS A 233 9.01 -15.95 4.33
CA CYS A 233 7.60 -15.84 3.94
C CYS A 233 7.04 -14.48 4.29
N GLY A 234 6.16 -13.95 3.43
CA GLY A 234 5.36 -12.76 3.72
C GLY A 234 4.40 -12.96 4.90
N THR A 235 3.83 -11.85 5.35
CA THR A 235 2.98 -11.70 6.54
C THR A 235 1.70 -12.55 6.49
N LYS A 236 1.25 -12.96 5.30
CA LYS A 236 0.06 -13.81 5.09
C LYS A 236 0.18 -15.21 5.72
N VAL A 237 1.38 -15.74 5.92
CA VAL A 237 1.57 -17.05 6.57
C VAL A 237 0.99 -17.03 7.98
N THR A 238 1.35 -16.03 8.76
CA THR A 238 0.89 -15.86 10.14
C THR A 238 -0.61 -15.63 10.19
N GLN A 239 -1.13 -14.76 9.33
CA GLN A 239 -2.57 -14.51 9.26
C GLN A 239 -3.34 -15.80 8.99
N LYS A 240 -2.90 -16.60 8.01
CA LYS A 240 -3.60 -17.81 7.63
C LYS A 240 -3.57 -18.87 8.72
N LEU A 241 -2.45 -18.99 9.44
CA LEU A 241 -2.33 -19.88 10.59
C LEU A 241 -3.29 -19.51 11.70
N VAL A 242 -3.36 -18.22 12.04
CA VAL A 242 -4.31 -17.71 13.03
C VAL A 242 -5.76 -17.98 12.61
N ASP A 243 -6.09 -17.75 11.33
CA ASP A 243 -7.43 -18.01 10.79
C ASP A 243 -7.82 -19.49 10.83
N ILE A 244 -6.87 -20.41 10.65
CA ILE A 244 -7.13 -21.86 10.65
C ILE A 244 -7.21 -22.42 12.07
N PHE A 245 -6.29 -22.02 12.95
CA PHE A 245 -6.05 -22.69 14.23
C PHE A 245 -6.57 -21.90 15.45
N THR A 246 -7.13 -20.70 15.27
CA THR A 246 -7.75 -19.97 16.38
C THR A 246 -9.23 -19.79 16.15
N ASP A 247 -10.04 -20.16 17.15
CA ASP A 247 -11.47 -19.90 17.14
C ASP A 247 -11.72 -18.40 17.00
N THR A 248 -12.26 -18.00 15.86
CA THR A 248 -12.77 -16.64 15.65
C THR A 248 -14.25 -16.67 16.03
N GLU A 249 -14.62 -15.87 17.05
CA GLU A 249 -16.02 -15.56 17.35
C GLU A 249 -16.90 -16.77 17.74
N GLY A 250 -16.31 -17.83 18.32
CA GLY A 250 -17.05 -18.99 18.80
C GLY A 250 -17.49 -19.97 17.70
N VAL A 251 -17.09 -19.75 16.45
CA VAL A 251 -17.22 -20.73 15.38
C VAL A 251 -16.04 -21.68 15.45
N LYS A 252 -16.27 -22.90 15.93
CA LYS A 252 -15.27 -23.97 15.87
C LYS A 252 -15.02 -24.35 14.42
N VAL A 253 -13.88 -23.94 13.89
CA VAL A 253 -13.41 -24.43 12.59
C VAL A 253 -12.83 -25.83 12.81
N ASP A 254 -13.19 -26.78 11.94
CA ASP A 254 -12.45 -28.05 11.83
C ASP A 254 -11.05 -27.74 11.28
N ALA A 255 -10.14 -27.40 12.19
CA ALA A 255 -8.80 -26.95 11.86
C ALA A 255 -8.03 -27.98 11.01
N PRO A 256 -8.03 -29.30 11.33
CA PRO A 256 -7.44 -30.31 10.45
C PRO A 256 -7.99 -30.28 9.02
N ALA A 257 -9.32 -30.21 8.84
CA ALA A 257 -9.91 -30.16 7.51
C ALA A 257 -9.57 -28.85 6.76
N ALA A 258 -9.57 -27.71 7.46
CA ALA A 258 -9.19 -26.42 6.88
C ALA A 258 -7.70 -26.37 6.50
N TYR A 259 -6.85 -26.95 7.34
CA TYR A 259 -5.43 -27.08 7.13
C TYR A 259 -5.10 -27.94 5.91
N ASN A 260 -5.74 -29.11 5.78
CA ASN A 260 -5.54 -30.01 4.65
C ASN A 260 -5.94 -29.41 3.29
N ARG A 261 -6.77 -28.36 3.28
CA ARG A 261 -7.10 -27.59 2.05
C ARG A 261 -6.02 -26.56 1.67
N CYS A 262 -5.08 -26.28 2.56
CA CYS A 262 -4.03 -25.27 2.36
C CYS A 262 -2.67 -25.93 2.10
N GLN A 263 -2.54 -26.64 0.96
CA GLN A 263 -1.35 -27.44 0.64
C GLN A 263 -0.03 -26.67 0.73
N TRP A 264 -0.01 -25.39 0.33
CA TRP A 264 1.20 -24.58 0.40
C TRP A 264 1.70 -24.39 1.85
N LEU A 265 0.78 -24.25 2.82
CA LEU A 265 1.11 -24.11 4.24
C LEU A 265 1.57 -25.46 4.80
N HIS A 266 0.99 -26.56 4.32
CA HIS A 266 1.45 -27.92 4.61
C HIS A 266 2.89 -28.14 4.17
N ASN A 267 3.25 -27.74 2.95
CA ASN A 267 4.61 -27.88 2.44
C ASN A 267 5.63 -27.08 3.26
N ILE A 268 5.27 -25.84 3.64
CA ILE A 268 6.11 -25.03 4.55
C ILE A 268 6.28 -25.74 5.90
N GLY A 269 5.21 -26.30 6.46
CA GLY A 269 5.26 -27.02 7.74
C GLY A 269 6.14 -28.27 7.67
N GLU A 270 6.07 -29.04 6.59
CA GLU A 270 6.95 -30.19 6.35
C GLU A 270 8.42 -29.76 6.30
N ASP A 271 8.74 -28.69 5.58
CA ASP A 271 10.10 -28.18 5.50
C ASP A 271 10.66 -27.73 6.85
N ILE A 272 9.85 -27.06 7.66
CA ILE A 272 10.29 -26.58 8.98
C ILE A 272 10.41 -27.77 9.95
N PHE A 273 9.30 -28.46 10.20
CA PHE A 273 9.18 -29.38 11.33
C PHE A 273 9.74 -30.77 11.06
N ARG A 274 9.89 -31.16 9.78
CA ARG A 274 10.51 -32.45 9.42
C ARG A 274 11.89 -32.28 8.82
N ASN A 275 12.07 -31.31 7.93
CA ASN A 275 13.36 -31.10 7.27
C ASN A 275 14.30 -30.17 8.05
N GLY A 276 13.83 -29.62 9.18
CA GLY A 276 14.64 -28.80 10.08
C GLY A 276 15.00 -27.43 9.51
N LYS A 277 14.27 -26.95 8.49
CA LYS A 277 14.42 -25.57 8.01
C LYS A 277 13.90 -24.56 9.03
N GLU A 278 14.24 -23.31 8.80
CA GLU A 278 13.88 -22.20 9.67
C GLU A 278 12.97 -21.22 8.92
N LEU A 279 11.75 -21.03 9.40
CA LEU A 279 10.85 -20.01 8.85
C LEU A 279 11.20 -18.65 9.42
N VAL A 280 11.27 -17.66 8.54
CA VAL A 280 11.56 -16.27 8.87
C VAL A 280 10.43 -15.40 8.33
N THR A 281 9.74 -14.67 9.22
CA THR A 281 8.59 -13.85 8.85
C THR A 281 8.34 -12.70 9.83
N VAL A 282 7.39 -11.83 9.49
CA VAL A 282 6.87 -10.76 10.35
C VAL A 282 5.37 -10.97 10.53
N ALA A 283 4.87 -10.80 11.74
CA ALA A 283 3.47 -10.94 12.11
C ALA A 283 2.83 -9.58 12.41
N HIS A 284 1.57 -9.40 12.00
CA HIS A 284 0.74 -8.26 12.40
C HIS A 284 -0.13 -8.62 13.60
N LEU A 285 -0.12 -7.81 14.65
CA LEU A 285 -0.90 -8.06 15.86
C LEU A 285 -2.31 -7.44 15.82
N GLY A 286 -2.68 -6.68 14.78
CA GLY A 286 -3.93 -5.91 14.76
C GLY A 286 -5.21 -6.75 14.76
N LYS A 287 -5.10 -8.03 14.40
CA LYS A 287 -6.21 -9.00 14.46
C LYS A 287 -6.11 -9.97 15.64
N LEU A 288 -5.16 -9.74 16.54
CA LEU A 288 -4.90 -10.57 17.70
C LEU A 288 -5.22 -9.76 18.96
N PRO A 289 -6.50 -9.68 19.38
CA PRO A 289 -6.86 -9.00 20.60
C PRO A 289 -6.09 -9.59 21.79
N TYR A 290 -5.52 -8.71 22.61
CA TYR A 290 -4.95 -9.10 23.90
C TYR A 290 -6.05 -9.08 24.97
N LYS A 291 -5.89 -9.83 26.06
CA LYS A 291 -6.94 -10.10 27.07
C LYS A 291 -7.75 -8.84 27.45
N GLY A 292 -9.02 -8.81 27.05
CA GLY A 292 -9.96 -7.72 27.37
C GLY A 292 -10.06 -6.62 26.31
N GLU A 293 -9.19 -6.61 25.30
CA GLU A 293 -9.25 -5.69 24.18
C GLU A 293 -10.20 -6.20 23.10
N LYS A 294 -11.01 -5.29 22.54
CA LYS A 294 -11.92 -5.62 21.44
C LYS A 294 -11.20 -5.71 20.10
N ASP A 295 -10.16 -4.91 19.94
CA ASP A 295 -9.35 -4.80 18.73
C ASP A 295 -7.90 -5.21 19.06
N GLY A 296 -7.18 -5.79 18.09
CA GLY A 296 -5.77 -6.06 18.27
C GLY A 296 -4.93 -4.78 18.20
N MET A 297 -3.66 -4.91 18.56
CA MET A 297 -2.69 -3.81 18.48
C MET A 297 -2.17 -3.69 17.05
N ASP A 298 -2.36 -2.54 16.39
CA ASP A 298 -1.69 -2.26 15.12
C ASP A 298 -0.17 -2.19 15.39
N HIS A 299 0.51 -3.32 15.16
CA HIS A 299 1.91 -3.50 15.54
C HIS A 299 2.52 -4.68 14.76
N TRP A 300 3.77 -4.50 14.33
CA TRP A 300 4.53 -5.51 13.60
C TRP A 300 5.57 -6.12 14.51
N VAL A 301 5.66 -7.45 14.50
CA VAL A 301 6.60 -8.20 15.34
C VAL A 301 7.33 -9.27 14.52
N PRO A 302 8.65 -9.44 14.72
CA PRO A 302 9.38 -10.51 14.05
C PRO A 302 9.07 -11.88 14.66
N LEU A 303 9.10 -12.90 13.80
CA LEU A 303 8.87 -14.28 14.22
C LEU A 303 9.78 -15.22 13.42
N VAL A 304 10.46 -16.11 14.15
CA VAL A 304 11.21 -17.22 13.56
C VAL A 304 10.71 -18.55 14.14
N VAL A 305 10.55 -19.55 13.28
CA VAL A 305 10.33 -20.95 13.69
C VAL A 305 11.58 -21.74 13.35
N ASN A 306 12.38 -22.06 14.35
CA ASN A 306 13.61 -22.82 14.18
C ASN A 306 13.31 -24.31 14.30
N GLY A 307 13.03 -24.95 13.17
CA GLY A 307 12.67 -26.38 13.11
C GLY A 307 13.76 -27.28 13.68
N LYS A 308 15.03 -26.95 13.43
CA LYS A 308 16.19 -27.70 13.92
C LYS A 308 16.41 -27.52 15.42
N GLY A 309 16.26 -26.30 15.93
CA GLY A 309 16.43 -25.96 17.34
C GLY A 309 15.22 -26.29 18.21
N ALA A 310 14.09 -26.67 17.60
CA ALA A 310 12.81 -26.86 18.27
C ALA A 310 12.41 -25.66 19.13
N GLU A 311 12.41 -24.49 18.53
CA GLU A 311 12.07 -23.25 19.23
C GLU A 311 11.33 -22.27 18.32
N PHE A 312 10.51 -21.43 18.96
CA PHE A 312 9.91 -20.26 18.37
C PHE A 312 10.64 -19.03 18.93
N LEU A 313 11.20 -18.19 18.06
CA LEU A 313 11.87 -16.96 18.46
C LEU A 313 10.94 -15.78 18.19
N TYR A 314 10.65 -15.01 19.23
CA TYR A 314 9.72 -13.87 19.18
C TYR A 314 10.40 -12.59 19.66
N GLY A 315 10.25 -11.52 18.89
CA GLY A 315 10.69 -10.18 19.28
C GLY A 315 9.52 -9.21 19.36
N ASP A 316 9.67 -8.15 20.14
CA ASP A 316 8.73 -7.04 20.16
C ASP A 316 9.51 -5.76 20.46
N SER A 317 9.47 -4.78 19.54
CA SER A 317 10.19 -3.51 19.68
C SER A 317 9.49 -2.51 20.60
N LEU A 318 8.20 -2.65 20.89
CA LEU A 318 7.43 -1.76 21.78
C LEU A 318 7.41 -2.21 23.24
N CYS A 319 8.02 -3.36 23.49
CA CYS A 319 7.87 -4.02 24.76
C CYS A 319 9.02 -3.69 25.71
N GLU A 320 8.71 -3.02 26.81
CA GLU A 320 9.58 -2.91 27.98
C GLU A 320 10.10 -4.31 28.38
N GLU A 321 11.35 -4.39 28.87
CA GLU A 321 12.12 -5.62 29.13
C GLU A 321 11.35 -6.76 29.84
N LYS A 322 10.28 -6.44 30.59
CA LYS A 322 9.51 -7.40 31.37
C LYS A 322 8.39 -8.13 30.63
N ARG A 323 8.16 -7.88 29.32
CA ARG A 323 6.93 -8.34 28.64
C ARG A 323 7.08 -8.93 27.24
N ARG A 324 8.29 -9.33 26.79
CA ARG A 324 8.51 -9.93 25.45
C ARG A 324 7.96 -11.37 25.38
N VAL A 325 6.65 -11.52 25.56
CA VAL A 325 5.92 -12.78 25.57
C VAL A 325 5.07 -12.83 24.31
N MET A 326 5.23 -13.90 23.54
CA MET A 326 4.41 -14.13 22.35
C MET A 326 2.91 -14.10 22.71
N PRO A 327 2.07 -13.34 21.99
CA PRO A 327 0.64 -13.28 22.26
C PRO A 327 0.01 -14.68 22.29
N PRO A 328 -0.84 -15.04 23.29
CA PRO A 328 -1.34 -16.41 23.45
C PRO A 328 -2.05 -16.99 22.22
N ARG A 329 -2.75 -16.15 21.44
CA ARG A 329 -3.42 -16.59 20.20
C ARG A 329 -2.40 -16.95 19.12
N LEU A 330 -1.35 -16.14 18.97
CA LEU A 330 -0.26 -16.42 18.04
C LEU A 330 0.47 -17.71 18.45
N TRP A 331 0.82 -17.81 19.74
CA TRP A 331 1.42 -19.01 20.32
C TRP A 331 0.58 -20.27 20.06
N SER A 332 -0.72 -20.21 20.32
CA SER A 332 -1.63 -21.34 20.12
C SER A 332 -1.72 -21.77 18.66
N ALA A 333 -1.79 -20.81 17.73
CA ALA A 333 -1.84 -21.09 16.29
C ALA A 333 -0.59 -21.85 15.80
N TYR A 334 0.59 -21.36 16.18
CA TYR A 334 1.87 -22.00 15.80
C TYR A 334 2.08 -23.35 16.51
N THR A 335 1.63 -23.49 17.76
CA THR A 335 1.69 -24.76 18.49
C THR A 335 0.84 -25.83 17.81
N GLN A 336 -0.42 -25.51 17.47
CA GLN A 336 -1.30 -26.45 16.78
C GLN A 336 -0.78 -26.78 15.38
N TRP A 337 -0.26 -25.79 14.65
CA TRP A 337 0.36 -26.04 13.35
C TRP A 337 1.55 -27.00 13.45
N LYS A 338 2.44 -26.79 14.42
CA LYS A 338 3.56 -27.71 14.72
C LYS A 338 3.05 -29.12 15.03
N GLU A 339 2.01 -29.27 15.84
CA GLU A 339 1.43 -30.57 16.21
C GLU A 339 0.87 -31.36 15.00
N MET A 340 0.56 -30.68 13.88
CA MET A 340 0.21 -31.37 12.63
C MET A 340 1.38 -32.12 11.99
N HIS A 341 2.63 -31.80 12.35
CA HIS A 341 3.83 -32.36 11.74
C HIS A 341 4.72 -33.11 12.73
N THR A 342 4.79 -32.65 13.98
CA THR A 342 5.68 -33.21 15.00
C THR A 342 5.15 -33.07 16.42
N TRP A 343 5.43 -34.10 17.22
CA TRP A 343 5.17 -34.15 18.66
C TRP A 343 6.33 -33.61 19.48
N GLN A 344 7.43 -33.20 18.84
CA GLN A 344 8.55 -32.56 19.51
C GLN A 344 8.08 -31.31 20.26
N SER A 345 8.55 -31.15 21.50
CA SER A 345 8.28 -29.95 22.30
C SER A 345 9.11 -28.79 21.78
N PHE A 346 8.48 -27.64 21.60
CA PHE A 346 9.16 -26.41 21.20
C PHE A 346 9.18 -25.41 22.35
N SER A 347 10.33 -24.78 22.60
CA SER A 347 10.41 -23.64 23.54
C SER A 347 10.03 -22.33 22.86
N VAL A 348 9.61 -21.34 23.64
CA VAL A 348 9.51 -19.95 23.18
C VAL A 348 10.69 -19.19 23.74
N ASN A 349 11.53 -18.67 22.86
CA ASN A 349 12.69 -17.88 23.22
C ASN A 349 12.58 -16.48 22.62
N GLN A 350 13.41 -15.57 23.12
CA GLN A 350 13.44 -14.19 22.67
C GLN A 350 14.27 -14.07 21.39
N LEU A 351 13.70 -13.46 20.35
CA LEU A 351 14.46 -13.00 19.21
C LEU A 351 15.09 -11.64 19.56
N PRO A 352 16.42 -11.47 19.40
CA PRO A 352 17.05 -10.17 19.57
C PRO A 352 16.40 -9.10 18.67
N ILE A 353 15.99 -7.99 19.29
CA ILE A 353 15.40 -6.84 18.61
C ILE A 353 15.65 -5.60 19.45
N THR A 354 15.93 -4.48 18.76
CA THR A 354 16.06 -3.16 19.36
C THR A 354 14.71 -2.63 19.82
N GLU A 355 14.70 -2.02 20.99
CA GLU A 355 13.55 -1.25 21.47
C GLU A 355 13.36 0.01 20.63
N GLN A 356 12.14 0.21 20.14
CA GLN A 356 11.79 1.41 19.39
C GLN A 356 11.33 2.51 20.35
N ASN A 357 11.63 3.75 20.02
CA ASN A 357 11.28 4.94 20.80
C ASN A 357 10.20 5.79 20.10
N ASP A 358 9.53 5.24 19.09
CA ASP A 358 8.44 5.87 18.34
C ASP A 358 7.26 4.89 18.20
N SER A 359 6.16 5.36 17.61
CA SER A 359 4.94 4.57 17.44
C SER A 359 4.79 3.94 16.06
N PHE A 360 5.70 4.15 15.11
CA PHE A 360 5.47 3.87 13.68
C PHE A 360 6.57 3.03 13.01
N SER A 361 7.68 2.78 13.68
CA SER A 361 8.85 2.07 13.14
C SER A 361 8.84 0.57 13.38
N CYS A 362 7.77 -0.01 13.95
CA CYS A 362 7.73 -1.43 14.32
C CYS A 362 7.94 -2.36 13.13
N GLY A 363 7.44 -2.01 11.94
CA GLY A 363 7.70 -2.78 10.72
C GLY A 363 9.18 -2.81 10.33
N VAL A 364 9.90 -1.71 10.54
CA VAL A 364 11.35 -1.59 10.26
C VAL A 364 12.15 -2.43 11.25
N PHE A 365 11.85 -2.33 12.54
CA PHE A 365 12.55 -3.11 13.57
C PHE A 365 12.25 -4.61 13.47
N ALA A 366 11.00 -4.97 13.18
CA ALA A 366 10.63 -6.36 12.93
C ALA A 366 11.39 -6.93 11.72
N PHE A 367 11.43 -6.18 10.60
CA PHE A 367 12.21 -6.60 9.44
C PHE A 367 13.71 -6.73 9.76
N ASN A 368 14.32 -5.73 10.42
CA ASN A 368 15.74 -5.78 10.76
C ASN A 368 16.07 -6.96 11.70
N ALA A 369 15.24 -7.25 12.70
CA ALA A 369 15.47 -8.38 13.60
C ALA A 369 15.52 -9.72 12.85
N VAL A 370 14.65 -9.91 11.87
CA VAL A 370 14.69 -11.12 11.04
C VAL A 370 15.84 -11.13 10.03
N GLU A 371 16.21 -9.98 9.48
CA GLU A 371 17.38 -9.88 8.61
C GLU A 371 18.68 -10.19 9.37
N VAL A 372 18.86 -9.65 10.58
CA VAL A 372 19.99 -9.97 11.47
C VAL A 372 20.01 -11.44 11.82
N TYR A 373 18.86 -12.05 12.07
CA TYR A 373 18.80 -13.49 12.34
C TYR A 373 19.35 -14.33 11.18
N VAL A 374 18.95 -13.99 9.95
CA VAL A 374 19.42 -14.69 8.74
C VAL A 374 20.89 -14.40 8.45
N ARG A 375 21.34 -13.14 8.67
CA ARG A 375 22.64 -12.61 8.26
C ARG A 375 23.46 -12.09 9.45
N LEU A 376 23.57 -12.91 10.50
CA LEU A 376 24.12 -12.52 11.81
C LEU A 376 25.51 -11.87 11.80
N PHE A 377 26.33 -12.16 10.79
CA PHE A 377 27.69 -11.62 10.66
C PHE A 377 27.80 -10.44 9.69
N GLU A 378 26.71 -10.08 8.99
CA GLU A 378 26.70 -9.04 7.97
C GLU A 378 25.80 -7.86 8.33
N VAL A 379 24.80 -8.10 9.18
CA VAL A 379 23.80 -7.11 9.57
C VAL A 379 23.74 -7.01 11.08
N GLU A 380 23.76 -5.78 11.59
CA GLU A 380 23.62 -5.49 13.01
C GLU A 380 22.18 -5.08 13.34
N LEU A 381 21.81 -5.23 14.62
CA LEU A 381 20.56 -4.67 15.12
C LEU A 381 20.60 -3.15 15.03
N LEU A 382 19.60 -2.56 14.38
CA LEU A 382 19.50 -1.12 14.22
C LEU A 382 19.45 -0.41 15.57
N ARG A 383 20.12 0.73 15.70
CA ARG A 383 19.79 1.68 16.79
C ARG A 383 18.48 2.38 16.48
N SER A 384 17.77 2.86 17.50
CA SER A 384 16.45 3.48 17.29
C SER A 384 16.51 4.69 16.36
N SER A 385 17.62 5.45 16.40
CA SER A 385 17.89 6.60 15.52
C SER A 385 18.19 6.23 14.05
N GLU A 386 18.38 4.95 13.73
CA GLU A 386 18.78 4.49 12.39
C GLU A 386 17.60 3.94 11.57
N ALA A 387 16.38 3.85 12.14
CA ALA A 387 15.21 3.36 11.43
C ALA A 387 14.92 4.15 10.14
N ALA A 388 15.09 5.47 10.15
CA ALA A 388 14.94 6.31 8.96
C ALA A 388 15.99 6.00 7.88
N CYS A 389 17.21 5.65 8.29
CA CYS A 389 18.30 5.25 7.39
C CYS A 389 17.93 3.94 6.67
N LEU A 390 17.47 2.93 7.40
CA LEU A 390 17.05 1.65 6.80
C LEU A 390 15.87 1.83 5.83
N ARG A 391 14.89 2.68 6.17
CA ARG A 391 13.77 3.02 5.27
C ARG A 391 14.25 3.54 3.90
N LEU A 392 15.25 4.43 3.91
CA LEU A 392 15.84 5.02 2.69
C LEU A 392 16.67 4.01 1.89
N GLN A 393 17.44 3.18 2.59
CA GLN A 393 18.20 2.10 1.96
C GLN A 393 17.27 1.08 1.29
N MET A 394 16.16 0.73 1.96
CA MET A 394 15.20 -0.23 1.42
C MET A 394 14.44 0.32 0.21
N VAL A 395 14.04 1.60 0.19
CA VAL A 395 13.39 2.15 -1.02
C VAL A 395 14.35 2.14 -2.21
N THR A 396 15.63 2.46 -1.98
CA THR A 396 16.69 2.44 -2.99
C THR A 396 16.88 1.01 -3.51
N LYS A 397 17.01 0.03 -2.61
CA LYS A 397 17.18 -1.39 -2.96
C LYS A 397 16.00 -1.92 -3.77
N VAL A 398 14.77 -1.57 -3.41
CA VAL A 398 13.56 -1.94 -4.18
C VAL A 398 13.61 -1.35 -5.58
N ILE A 399 13.92 -0.05 -5.71
CA ILE A 399 14.04 0.61 -7.03
C ILE A 399 15.11 -0.05 -7.89
N ASP A 400 16.28 -0.35 -7.33
CA ASP A 400 17.38 -0.99 -8.06
C ASP A 400 17.03 -2.41 -8.53
N ILE A 401 16.28 -3.18 -7.73
CA ILE A 401 15.72 -4.48 -8.17
C ILE A 401 14.78 -4.26 -9.36
N CYS A 402 13.83 -3.32 -9.26
CA CYS A 402 12.86 -3.06 -10.34
C CYS A 402 13.54 -2.67 -11.65
N LYS A 403 14.58 -1.84 -11.59
CA LYS A 403 15.38 -1.44 -12.76
C LYS A 403 16.05 -2.62 -13.43
N ARG A 404 16.67 -3.51 -12.65
CA ARG A 404 17.34 -4.71 -13.17
C ARG A 404 16.36 -5.69 -13.82
N MET A 405 15.20 -5.90 -13.21
CA MET A 405 14.17 -6.79 -13.76
C MET A 405 13.49 -6.22 -15.02
N GLY A 406 13.33 -4.89 -15.10
CA GLY A 406 12.70 -4.23 -16.24
C GLY A 406 13.55 -4.19 -17.52
N THR A 407 14.88 -4.25 -17.42
CA THR A 407 15.75 -4.26 -18.61
C THR A 407 15.65 -5.56 -19.39
N ASP A 408 15.44 -6.68 -18.70
CA ASP A 408 15.50 -8.02 -19.30
C ASP A 408 14.29 -8.31 -20.20
N GLU A 409 13.09 -7.83 -19.85
CA GLU A 409 11.89 -8.04 -20.68
C GLU A 409 11.93 -7.24 -21.98
N SER A 410 12.47 -6.02 -21.95
CA SER A 410 12.51 -5.13 -23.12
C SER A 410 13.41 -5.66 -24.25
N ALA A 411 14.38 -6.51 -23.94
CA ALA A 411 15.22 -7.18 -24.93
C ALA A 411 14.49 -8.34 -25.65
N SER A 412 13.36 -8.82 -25.11
CA SER A 412 12.68 -10.04 -25.59
C SER A 412 11.32 -9.80 -26.26
N SER A 413 10.73 -8.61 -26.15
CA SER A 413 9.33 -8.35 -26.52
C SER A 413 9.16 -7.03 -27.27
N SER A 414 8.98 -7.12 -28.60
CA SER A 414 8.73 -5.96 -29.49
C SER A 414 7.24 -5.69 -29.73
N SER A 415 6.34 -6.14 -28.85
CA SER A 415 4.90 -5.92 -28.99
C SER A 415 4.38 -4.88 -27.99
N GLU A 416 3.72 -3.82 -28.50
CA GLU A 416 3.14 -2.76 -27.67
C GLU A 416 2.14 -3.33 -26.64
N PRO A 417 2.26 -3.00 -25.34
CA PRO A 417 1.33 -3.48 -24.34
C PRO A 417 -0.06 -2.84 -24.54
N SER A 418 -1.07 -3.69 -24.74
CA SER A 418 -2.47 -3.27 -24.90
C SER A 418 -2.98 -2.48 -23.69
N GLU A 419 -3.57 -1.30 -23.93
CA GLU A 419 -4.05 -0.32 -22.93
C GLU A 419 -5.21 -0.81 -22.01
N ILE A 420 -5.55 -2.09 -22.00
CA ILE A 420 -6.77 -2.62 -21.36
C ILE A 420 -6.64 -2.77 -19.82
N LEU A 421 -5.42 -2.67 -19.25
CA LEU A 421 -5.20 -2.94 -17.82
C LEU A 421 -5.63 -1.84 -16.83
N LEU A 422 -6.11 -0.68 -17.30
CA LEU A 422 -6.54 0.43 -16.41
C LEU A 422 -7.91 0.19 -15.75
N GLY A 423 -8.66 -0.83 -16.17
CA GLY A 423 -9.97 -1.18 -15.60
C GLY A 423 -9.94 -2.19 -14.44
N HIS A 424 -8.75 -2.68 -14.03
CA HIS A 424 -8.61 -3.76 -13.05
C HIS A 424 -7.76 -3.46 -11.82
N LEU A 425 -7.43 -2.20 -11.57
CA LEU A 425 -7.22 -1.74 -10.19
C LEU A 425 -8.57 -1.70 -9.48
N GLN A 426 -9.20 -2.88 -9.34
CA GLN A 426 -10.30 -3.08 -8.41
C GLN A 426 -9.75 -2.79 -7.02
N THR A 427 -10.44 -1.89 -6.34
CA THR A 427 -10.26 -1.58 -4.93
C THR A 427 -10.24 -2.87 -4.12
N THR A 428 -9.05 -3.36 -3.75
CA THR A 428 -8.92 -3.95 -2.42
C THR A 428 -9.28 -2.82 -1.47
N SER A 429 -10.50 -2.84 -0.95
CA SER A 429 -10.91 -1.96 0.14
C SER A 429 -10.14 -2.40 1.38
N SER A 430 -8.83 -2.14 1.39
CA SER A 430 -8.13 -1.93 2.64
C SER A 430 -8.78 -0.68 3.23
N LYS A 431 -9.38 -0.82 4.42
CA LYS A 431 -9.72 0.35 5.22
C LYS A 431 -8.41 1.13 5.35
N LEU A 432 -8.30 2.24 4.62
CA LEU A 432 -7.18 3.16 4.78
C LEU A 432 -7.17 3.53 6.26
N CYS A 433 -6.16 3.06 7.02
CA CYS A 433 -5.90 3.64 8.32
C CYS A 433 -5.75 5.15 8.08
N PRO A 434 -6.56 5.99 8.75
CA PRO A 434 -6.40 7.43 8.62
C PRO A 434 -4.97 7.79 9.03
N PRO A 435 -4.36 8.81 8.40
CA PRO A 435 -3.12 9.35 8.93
C PRO A 435 -3.30 9.68 10.42
N PRO A 436 -2.29 9.47 11.27
CA PRO A 436 -2.40 9.85 12.68
C PRO A 436 -2.83 11.32 12.77
N PRO A 437 -3.66 11.68 13.76
CA PRO A 437 -3.94 13.08 14.01
C PRO A 437 -2.61 13.83 14.18
N GLU A 438 -2.46 14.96 13.50
CA GLU A 438 -1.39 15.91 13.81
C GLU A 438 -1.60 16.35 15.26
N ASN A 439 -0.98 15.65 16.20
CA ASN A 439 -0.88 16.09 17.57
C ASN A 439 0.03 17.32 17.56
N GLY A 440 -0.59 18.50 17.44
CA GLY A 440 0.02 19.74 17.88
C GLY A 440 0.37 19.56 19.35
N LEU A 441 1.65 19.31 19.62
CA LEU A 441 2.23 19.33 20.97
C LEU A 441 2.07 20.75 21.53
N LEU A 442 0.91 21.04 22.09
CA LEU A 442 0.77 22.09 23.10
C LEU A 442 1.43 21.53 24.36
N LEU A 443 2.71 21.86 24.53
CA LEU A 443 3.40 21.77 25.80
C LEU A 443 2.64 22.64 26.81
N THR A 444 1.84 22.01 27.66
CA THR A 444 1.33 22.65 28.88
C THR A 444 2.50 22.86 29.84
N PRO A 445 2.69 24.07 30.40
CA PRO A 445 3.78 24.32 31.34
C PRO A 445 3.53 23.56 32.64
N LEU A 446 4.56 22.84 33.09
CA LEU A 446 4.59 22.21 34.42
C LEU A 446 4.52 23.30 35.48
N HIS A 447 3.52 23.20 36.37
CA HIS A 447 3.49 23.97 37.61
C HIS A 447 4.63 23.52 38.54
N PRO A 448 5.33 24.47 39.20
CA PRO A 448 6.32 24.12 40.20
C PRO A 448 5.63 23.65 41.50
N LEU A 449 6.20 22.59 42.09
CA LEU A 449 6.00 22.23 43.50
C LEU A 449 7.02 22.96 44.36
#